data_AF-A0A388M867-F1
#
_entry.id   AF-A0A388M867-F1
#
_cell.length_a   1.000
_cell.length_b   1.000
_cell.length_c   1.000
_cell.angle_alpha   90.00
_cell.angle_beta   90.00
_cell.angle_gamma   90.00
#
_symmetry.space_group_name_H-M   'P 1'
#
loop_
_entity.id
_entity.type
_entity.pdbx_description
1 polymer ?
#
loop_
_entity_poly.entity_id
_entity_poly.type
_entity_poly.pdbx_seq_one_letter_code
_entity_poly.pdbx_strand_id
1 'polypeptide(L)'
;MWGAESAFHKAHREEPNSVNRCEAEEDELTEEEKLYLEKKKAEWSKAKVSARKEKRRVSAYGAGARNAFYPLASNRWVEVMSKVLKGKIWTLETYNFLAPIDVRGYTLLAAIFQDEVRECFDRAMNMVMAPPDVRFPFHGDGVCLPHMSIMDGTKCTSFDPMVSTKGPKPPQNPAPLPELKRIWNVGRLYVKCKCVISGREDCGKGPAWFDHLLWYIFGDPDIMFPDAPTLKAKVRLMLELLEGSWRSLVLASTTFGYMREAMMVLAKKLVADPTLTVESILTGIVGADSKLFKESAKLLMPAKYLKKRSRADVVASSSKRLREEAQTSMDAFVQVPSQGTPLSGQCEMDVESSPPSSAVTTVVGQRVGGPPGLRRGTEGSDSTWRIR
;
A
#
# COMPACT_ATOMS: atom_id res chain seq x y z
N MET A 1 14.27 41.88 -25.88
CA MET A 1 13.60 42.78 -24.92
C MET A 1 13.10 41.96 -23.72
N TRP A 2 14.01 41.23 -23.06
CA TRP A 2 13.70 40.34 -21.93
C TRP A 2 14.74 40.62 -20.83
N GLY A 3 14.40 41.54 -19.95
CA GLY A 3 15.29 42.04 -18.90
C GLY A 3 14.55 42.91 -17.89
N ALA A 4 13.28 42.60 -17.62
CA ALA A 4 12.54 43.22 -16.52
C ALA A 4 12.59 42.26 -15.32
N GLU A 5 13.60 42.43 -14.47
CA GLU A 5 13.58 41.86 -13.13
C GLU A 5 12.51 42.60 -12.32
N SER A 6 11.48 41.86 -11.89
CA SER A 6 10.45 42.38 -10.98
C SER A 6 11.11 42.76 -9.65
N ALA A 7 10.86 43.99 -9.18
CA ALA A 7 11.30 44.47 -7.87
C ALA A 7 10.85 43.57 -6.71
N PHE A 8 9.79 42.78 -6.93
CA PHE A 8 9.28 41.79 -5.98
C PHE A 8 10.26 40.64 -5.71
N HIS A 9 11.13 40.30 -6.68
CA HIS A 9 12.13 39.23 -6.51
C HIS A 9 13.45 39.73 -5.89
N LYS A 10 13.67 41.05 -5.81
CA LYS A 10 14.91 41.61 -5.25
C LYS A 10 14.87 41.69 -3.72
N ALA A 11 13.69 41.82 -3.12
CA ALA A 11 13.53 41.93 -1.66
C ALA A 11 13.55 40.59 -0.89
N HIS A 12 13.58 39.44 -1.58
CA HIS A 12 13.62 38.11 -0.95
C HIS A 12 14.92 37.35 -1.23
N ARG A 13 15.96 38.04 -1.70
CA ARG A 13 17.28 37.48 -1.99
C ARG A 13 18.35 37.81 -0.94
N GLU A 14 17.92 38.26 0.23
CA GLU A 14 18.79 38.39 1.38
C GLU A 14 18.67 37.14 2.25
N GLU A 15 19.79 36.42 2.25
CA GLU A 15 20.22 35.30 3.09
C GLU A 15 19.50 33.95 2.98
N PRO A 16 20.24 32.83 2.88
CA PRO A 16 19.69 31.53 3.18
C PRO A 16 19.38 31.53 4.66
N ASN A 17 18.16 31.95 5.00
CA ASN A 17 17.57 31.73 6.30
C ASN A 17 17.68 30.23 6.53
N SER A 18 18.65 29.81 7.35
CA SER A 18 18.67 28.51 7.97
C SER A 18 17.24 28.28 8.38
N VAL A 19 16.61 27.22 7.87
CA VAL A 19 15.30 26.79 8.37
C VAL A 19 15.49 26.83 9.88
N ASN A 20 14.86 27.83 10.49
CA ASN A 20 14.94 28.09 11.91
C ASN A 20 14.17 26.90 12.47
N ARG A 21 14.91 25.80 12.63
CA ARG A 21 14.54 24.61 13.38
C ARG A 21 13.95 25.25 14.60
N CYS A 22 12.62 25.16 14.74
CA CYS A 22 11.97 25.70 15.91
C CYS A 22 12.86 25.25 17.06
N GLU A 23 13.49 26.20 17.73
CA GLU A 23 13.88 26.06 19.12
C GLU A 23 12.53 25.93 19.84
N ALA A 24 11.80 24.85 19.53
CA ALA A 24 11.02 24.13 20.48
C ALA A 24 12.03 23.96 21.58
N GLU A 25 11.79 24.69 22.66
CA GLU A 25 12.35 24.45 23.97
C GLU A 25 12.83 23.01 23.98
N GLU A 26 14.14 22.81 24.20
CA GLU A 26 14.63 21.51 24.59
C GLU A 26 13.83 21.15 25.84
N ASP A 27 12.63 20.62 25.64
CA ASP A 27 11.78 20.06 26.65
C ASP A 27 12.62 18.92 27.15
N GLU A 28 13.33 19.20 28.24
CA GLU A 28 14.26 18.31 28.88
C GLU A 28 13.53 16.98 29.02
N LEU A 29 13.92 15.99 28.20
CA LEU A 29 13.45 14.63 28.37
C LEU A 29 13.66 14.29 29.84
N THR A 30 12.64 13.73 30.45
CA THR A 30 12.77 13.27 31.83
C THR A 30 13.93 12.28 31.92
N GLU A 31 14.61 12.22 33.06
CA GLU A 31 15.73 11.29 33.24
C GLU A 31 15.31 9.83 32.98
N GLU A 32 14.04 9.49 33.28
CA GLU A 32 13.45 8.19 32.95
C GLU A 32 13.39 7.93 31.43
N GLU A 33 12.98 8.92 30.65
CA GLU A 33 12.95 8.80 29.18
C GLU A 33 14.36 8.66 28.60
N LYS A 34 15.34 9.42 29.10
CA LYS A 34 16.75 9.32 28.64
C LYS A 34 17.32 7.92 28.89
N LEU A 35 17.15 7.40 30.11
CA LEU A 35 17.61 6.05 30.47
C LEU A 35 16.94 4.97 29.62
N TYR A 36 15.64 5.14 29.33
CA TYR A 36 14.91 4.24 28.47
C TYR A 36 15.43 4.24 27.01
N LEU A 37 15.73 5.42 26.45
CA LEU A 37 16.32 5.56 25.11
C LEU A 37 17.67 4.84 25.01
N GLU A 38 18.55 5.05 25.97
CA GLU A 38 19.87 4.40 26.01
C GLU A 38 19.75 2.87 26.14
N LYS A 39 18.83 2.42 27.00
CA LYS A 39 18.53 0.99 27.17
C LYS A 39 18.03 0.38 25.85
N LYS A 40 17.09 1.02 25.16
CA LYS A 40 16.57 0.51 23.87
C LYS A 40 17.64 0.51 22.78
N LYS A 41 18.52 1.52 22.74
CA LYS A 41 19.69 1.53 21.84
C LYS A 41 20.64 0.37 22.10
N ALA A 42 20.85 0.03 23.37
CA ALA A 42 21.62 -1.15 23.77
C ALA A 42 20.87 -2.46 23.48
N GLU A 43 19.54 -2.52 23.66
CA GLU A 43 18.71 -3.68 23.31
C GLU A 43 18.69 -3.95 21.81
N TRP A 44 18.58 -2.93 20.95
CA TRP A 44 18.71 -3.10 19.50
C TRP A 44 20.08 -3.63 19.11
N SER A 45 21.12 -3.24 19.86
CA SER A 45 22.47 -3.78 19.68
C SER A 45 22.59 -5.23 20.15
N LYS A 46 21.81 -5.65 21.16
CA LYS A 46 21.83 -6.99 21.78
C LYS A 46 20.85 -8.00 21.15
N ALA A 47 19.70 -7.55 20.67
CA ALA A 47 18.69 -8.34 19.95
C ALA A 47 19.23 -8.94 18.64
N LYS A 48 20.38 -8.45 18.18
CA LYS A 48 21.25 -9.07 17.17
C LYS A 48 21.61 -10.54 17.48
N VAL A 49 21.46 -11.01 18.72
CA VAL A 49 22.06 -12.28 19.19
C VAL A 49 21.06 -13.40 19.51
N SER A 50 19.75 -13.15 19.71
CA SER A 50 18.85 -14.20 20.21
C SER A 50 17.36 -14.02 19.90
N ALA A 51 16.80 -14.84 19.02
CA ALA A 51 15.35 -14.98 18.88
C ALA A 51 14.92 -16.40 18.42
N ARG A 52 14.38 -17.21 19.34
CA ARG A 52 13.67 -18.47 19.06
C ARG A 52 12.72 -18.82 20.21
N LYS A 53 11.39 -18.80 19.98
CA LYS A 53 10.43 -19.93 20.07
C LYS A 53 8.97 -19.51 20.30
N GLU A 54 8.10 -20.43 19.85
CA GLU A 54 6.68 -20.66 20.16
C GLU A 54 5.57 -19.92 19.38
N LYS A 55 4.39 -20.57 19.35
CA LYS A 55 3.54 -20.84 18.18
C LYS A 55 2.08 -20.91 18.62
N ARG A 56 1.12 -20.28 17.91
CA ARG A 56 -0.18 -20.88 17.47
C ARG A 56 -1.07 -19.90 16.68
N ARG A 57 -2.08 -20.49 16.03
CA ARG A 57 -2.82 -20.13 14.79
C ARG A 57 -4.07 -19.26 15.02
N VAL A 58 -4.63 -18.67 13.94
CA VAL A 58 -5.97 -18.95 13.33
C VAL A 58 -6.16 -18.09 12.06
N SER A 59 -6.91 -18.60 11.06
CA SER A 59 -7.17 -18.02 9.74
C SER A 59 -8.64 -17.61 9.52
N ALA A 60 -8.89 -16.68 8.57
CA ALA A 60 -10.02 -16.61 7.60
C ALA A 60 -10.05 -15.18 7.00
N TYR A 61 -10.12 -14.98 5.67
CA TYR A 61 -11.31 -14.77 4.81
C TYR A 61 -10.74 -14.35 3.42
N GLY A 62 -11.32 -14.47 2.22
CA GLY A 62 -12.61 -14.92 1.66
C GLY A 62 -12.66 -14.31 0.24
N ALA A 63 -12.68 -15.12 -0.82
CA ALA A 63 -12.48 -14.67 -2.21
C ALA A 63 -13.81 -14.23 -2.87
N GLY A 64 -13.98 -12.95 -3.21
CA GLY A 64 -15.21 -12.54 -3.88
C GLY A 64 -15.34 -11.12 -4.45
N ALA A 65 -14.45 -10.16 -4.16
CA ALA A 65 -14.65 -8.81 -4.67
C ALA A 65 -13.95 -8.57 -6.03
N ARG A 66 -14.74 -8.06 -6.98
CA ARG A 66 -14.26 -7.58 -8.28
C ARG A 66 -13.30 -6.42 -8.01
N ASN A 67 -12.01 -6.69 -8.20
CA ASN A 67 -10.90 -5.76 -7.98
C ASN A 67 -10.92 -4.64 -9.03
N ALA A 68 -11.69 -3.56 -8.79
CA ALA A 68 -11.59 -2.36 -9.62
C ALA A 68 -10.20 -1.74 -9.41
N PHE A 69 -9.38 -1.76 -10.47
CA PHE A 69 -8.11 -1.04 -10.48
C PHE A 69 -8.42 0.46 -10.54
N TYR A 70 -8.62 1.10 -9.39
CA TYR A 70 -8.64 2.55 -9.32
C TYR A 70 -7.19 3.04 -9.44
N PRO A 71 -6.86 3.85 -10.46
CA PRO A 71 -5.49 4.30 -10.69
C PRO A 71 -4.91 5.05 -9.49
N LEU A 72 -5.75 5.82 -8.78
CA LEU A 72 -5.38 6.48 -7.53
C LEU A 72 -6.61 6.69 -6.66
N ALA A 73 -6.55 6.20 -5.42
CA ALA A 73 -7.35 6.79 -4.36
C ALA A 73 -6.71 8.11 -3.93
N SER A 74 -7.52 9.11 -3.56
CA SER A 74 -6.99 10.33 -2.97
C SER A 74 -6.38 10.04 -1.60
N ASN A 75 -5.38 10.82 -1.17
CA ASN A 75 -4.80 10.70 0.17
C ASN A 75 -5.89 10.74 1.25
N ARG A 76 -6.87 11.62 1.09
CA ARG A 76 -8.04 11.71 1.98
C ARG A 76 -8.85 10.41 2.04
N TRP A 77 -9.06 9.74 0.91
CA TRP A 77 -9.73 8.44 0.89
C TRP A 77 -8.89 7.39 1.62
N VAL A 78 -7.57 7.37 1.42
CA VAL A 78 -6.66 6.44 2.10
C VAL A 78 -6.67 6.67 3.61
N GLU A 79 -6.66 7.92 4.07
CA GLU A 79 -6.80 8.25 5.50
C GLU A 79 -8.12 7.72 6.08
N VAL A 80 -9.23 7.97 5.39
CA VAL A 80 -10.56 7.51 5.83
C VAL A 80 -10.60 5.98 5.91
N MET A 81 -10.14 5.30 4.85
CA MET A 81 -10.10 3.84 4.82
C MET A 81 -9.10 3.26 5.82
N SER A 82 -8.01 3.95 6.09
CA SER A 82 -7.07 3.58 7.14
C SER A 82 -7.77 3.55 8.50
N LYS A 83 -8.58 4.55 8.84
CA LYS A 83 -9.34 4.54 10.10
C LYS A 83 -10.31 3.36 10.15
N VAL A 84 -11.07 3.13 9.08
CA VAL A 84 -12.02 2.01 8.97
C VAL A 84 -11.32 0.65 9.15
N LEU A 85 -10.09 0.52 8.63
CA LEU A 85 -9.30 -0.71 8.66
C LEU A 85 -8.29 -0.76 9.82
N LYS A 86 -8.41 0.12 10.81
CA LYS A 86 -7.49 0.20 11.96
C LYS A 86 -6.02 0.25 11.53
N GLY A 87 -5.73 1.07 10.52
CA GLY A 87 -4.40 1.26 9.93
C GLY A 87 -3.94 0.14 8.97
N LYS A 88 -4.65 -0.99 8.88
CA LYS A 88 -4.26 -2.16 8.06
C LYS A 88 -4.66 -2.00 6.59
N ILE A 89 -4.27 -0.89 5.97
CA ILE A 89 -4.69 -0.54 4.61
C ILE A 89 -4.26 -1.58 3.58
N TRP A 90 -3.19 -2.34 3.80
CA TRP A 90 -2.77 -3.45 2.92
C TRP A 90 -3.80 -4.58 2.79
N THR A 91 -4.82 -4.63 3.65
CA THR A 91 -5.92 -5.60 3.56
C THR A 91 -6.93 -5.26 2.48
N LEU A 92 -6.92 -4.03 1.94
CA LEU A 92 -7.76 -3.66 0.80
C LEU A 92 -7.36 -4.48 -0.42
N GLU A 93 -8.37 -5.01 -1.12
CA GLU A 93 -8.15 -5.77 -2.35
C GLU A 93 -7.56 -4.90 -3.49
N THR A 94 -7.63 -3.57 -3.39
CA THR A 94 -7.15 -2.67 -4.45
C THR A 94 -5.70 -2.23 -4.22
N TYR A 95 -4.73 -2.94 -4.77
CA TYR A 95 -3.29 -2.81 -4.46
C TYR A 95 -2.56 -1.51 -4.90
N ASN A 96 -3.26 -0.40 -5.17
CA ASN A 96 -2.70 0.74 -5.88
C ASN A 96 -2.55 2.02 -5.07
N PHE A 97 -3.09 2.07 -3.86
CA PHE A 97 -2.95 3.26 -3.03
C PHE A 97 -1.60 3.26 -2.32
N LEU A 98 -1.01 4.44 -2.21
CA LEU A 98 0.12 4.71 -1.33
C LEU A 98 -0.42 5.10 0.03
N ALA A 99 0.37 4.87 1.08
CA ALA A 99 0.14 5.62 2.31
C ALA A 99 0.20 7.13 2.03
N PRO A 100 -0.50 7.96 2.80
CA PRO A 100 -0.48 9.42 2.63
C PRO A 100 0.83 10.03 3.17
N ILE A 101 1.97 9.50 2.70
CA ILE A 101 3.33 9.97 2.99
C ILE A 101 3.95 10.34 1.65
N ASP A 102 3.99 11.65 1.36
CA ASP A 102 4.65 12.18 0.17
C ASP A 102 6.15 12.35 0.38
N VAL A 103 6.87 12.81 -0.65
CA VAL A 103 8.30 13.10 -0.57
C VAL A 103 8.62 14.05 0.59
N ARG A 104 7.79 15.08 0.81
CA ARG A 104 7.99 16.04 1.91
C ARG A 104 7.80 15.40 3.27
N GLY A 105 6.82 14.50 3.39
CA GLY A 105 6.62 13.68 4.58
C GLY A 105 7.85 12.85 4.90
N TYR A 106 8.41 12.13 3.92
CA TYR A 106 9.66 11.39 4.13
C TYR A 106 10.85 12.30 4.48
N THR A 107 10.97 13.45 3.80
CA THR A 107 12.01 14.44 4.07
C THR A 107 11.96 14.93 5.52
N LEU A 108 10.76 15.25 6.03
CA LEU A 108 10.55 15.66 7.41
C LEU A 108 10.85 14.53 8.39
N LEU A 109 10.29 13.34 8.15
CA LEU A 109 10.33 12.22 9.09
C LEU A 109 11.72 11.60 9.29
N ALA A 110 12.59 11.70 8.28
CA ALA A 110 13.92 11.10 8.30
C ALA A 110 15.04 12.13 8.17
N ALA A 111 14.73 13.43 8.36
CA ALA A 111 15.67 14.53 8.20
C ALA A 111 16.54 14.37 6.93
N ILE A 112 15.88 14.19 5.78
CA ILE A 112 16.59 14.04 4.49
C ILE A 112 17.00 15.45 4.02
N PHE A 113 18.25 15.61 3.62
CA PHE A 113 18.76 16.87 3.09
C PHE A 113 18.38 17.07 1.60
N GLN A 114 18.46 18.30 1.11
CA GLN A 114 18.04 18.65 -0.26
C GLN A 114 18.87 17.97 -1.35
N ASP A 115 20.15 17.73 -1.09
CA ASP A 115 21.06 16.97 -1.94
C ASP A 115 20.66 15.49 -2.02
N GLU A 116 20.32 14.86 -0.89
CA GLU A 116 19.81 13.48 -0.88
C GLU A 116 18.44 13.35 -1.57
N VAL A 117 17.55 14.35 -1.41
CA VAL A 117 16.28 14.40 -2.15
C VAL A 117 16.52 14.49 -3.66
N ARG A 118 17.51 15.30 -4.09
CA ARG A 118 17.93 15.38 -5.50
C ARG A 118 18.52 14.06 -5.98
N GLU A 119 19.35 13.40 -5.16
CA GLU A 119 19.88 12.09 -5.50
C GLU A 119 18.74 11.07 -5.68
N CYS A 120 17.74 11.05 -4.79
CA CYS A 120 16.56 10.20 -4.94
C CYS A 120 15.82 10.46 -6.26
N PHE A 121 15.72 11.72 -6.68
CA PHE A 121 15.13 12.10 -7.96
C PHE A 121 15.96 11.57 -9.14
N ASP A 122 17.28 11.80 -9.13
CA ASP A 122 18.19 11.34 -10.18
C ASP A 122 18.18 9.81 -10.29
N ARG A 123 18.18 9.10 -9.16
CA ARG A 123 18.02 7.64 -9.10
C ARG A 123 16.70 7.19 -9.71
N ALA A 124 15.60 7.85 -9.37
CA ALA A 124 14.28 7.55 -9.93
C ALA A 124 14.29 7.71 -11.46
N MET A 125 14.81 8.82 -11.99
CA MET A 125 14.93 9.08 -13.43
C MET A 125 15.77 8.03 -14.16
N ASN A 126 16.74 7.43 -13.47
CA ASN A 126 17.60 6.35 -13.98
C ASN A 126 17.09 4.92 -13.67
N MET A 127 15.90 4.78 -13.08
CA MET A 127 15.32 3.49 -12.65
C MET A 127 16.23 2.71 -11.66
N VAL A 128 17.00 3.41 -10.84
CA VAL A 128 17.87 2.85 -9.80
C VAL A 128 17.10 2.81 -8.48
N MET A 129 16.61 1.63 -8.10
CA MET A 129 15.66 1.50 -6.97
C MET A 129 16.32 1.31 -5.61
N ALA A 130 17.49 0.68 -5.58
CA ALA A 130 18.25 0.52 -4.35
C ALA A 130 19.00 1.81 -4.04
N PRO A 131 19.12 2.28 -2.78
CA PRO A 131 20.07 3.32 -2.37
C PRO A 131 21.54 2.86 -2.54
N PRO A 132 22.54 3.75 -2.41
CA PRO A 132 23.94 3.35 -2.34
C PRO A 132 24.16 2.33 -1.21
N ASP A 133 25.07 1.38 -1.42
CA ASP A 133 25.50 0.39 -0.42
C ASP A 133 24.42 -0.54 0.15
N VAL A 134 23.20 -0.44 -0.38
CA VAL A 134 22.05 -1.23 0.04
C VAL A 134 21.77 -2.31 -1.00
N ARG A 135 21.80 -3.56 -0.56
CA ARG A 135 21.39 -4.71 -1.38
C ARG A 135 20.02 -5.20 -0.94
N PHE A 136 19.14 -5.46 -1.90
CA PHE A 136 17.87 -6.13 -1.65
C PHE A 136 17.98 -7.63 -1.95
N PRO A 137 17.36 -8.52 -1.15
CA PRO A 137 16.57 -8.24 0.05
C PRO A 137 17.40 -7.60 1.17
N PHE A 138 16.84 -6.55 1.78
CA PHE A 138 17.47 -5.80 2.84
C PHE A 138 17.23 -6.55 4.15
N HIS A 139 18.33 -7.02 4.74
CA HIS A 139 18.35 -7.91 5.89
C HIS A 139 18.43 -7.18 7.23
N GLY A 140 18.46 -5.85 7.21
CA GLY A 140 18.35 -5.06 8.42
C GLY A 140 19.52 -5.21 9.36
N ASP A 141 20.75 -4.96 8.88
CA ASP A 141 21.85 -4.69 9.81
C ASP A 141 21.47 -3.49 10.69
N GLY A 142 20.92 -3.78 11.88
CA GLY A 142 20.35 -2.79 12.81
C GLY A 142 18.88 -2.38 12.58
N VAL A 143 18.16 -2.94 11.61
CA VAL A 143 16.74 -2.60 11.38
C VAL A 143 15.83 -3.59 12.11
N CYS A 144 15.28 -3.15 13.23
CA CYS A 144 14.19 -3.85 13.90
C CYS A 144 12.89 -3.56 13.15
N LEU A 145 12.32 -4.56 12.47
CA LEU A 145 10.97 -4.49 11.91
C LEU A 145 10.01 -5.20 12.86
N PRO A 146 8.75 -4.73 13.01
CA PRO A 146 7.79 -5.43 13.83
C PRO A 146 7.53 -6.82 13.28
N HIS A 147 7.25 -7.77 14.16
CA HIS A 147 6.95 -9.13 13.73
C HIS A 147 5.73 -9.14 12.81
N MET A 148 5.77 -9.99 11.80
CA MET A 148 4.65 -10.14 10.86
C MET A 148 3.33 -10.46 11.57
N SER A 149 3.39 -11.25 12.65
CA SER A 149 2.22 -11.62 13.45
C SER A 149 1.59 -10.46 14.23
N ILE A 150 2.37 -9.43 14.59
CA ILE A 150 1.85 -8.23 15.26
C ILE A 150 1.04 -7.39 14.27
N MET A 151 1.52 -7.29 13.03
CA MET A 151 0.81 -6.61 11.95
C MET A 151 -0.45 -7.37 11.54
N ASP A 152 -0.33 -8.68 11.38
CA ASP A 152 -1.39 -9.57 10.91
C ASP A 152 -1.26 -10.94 11.57
N GLY A 153 -2.20 -11.26 12.46
CA GLY A 153 -2.22 -12.52 13.22
C GLY A 153 -2.32 -13.79 12.36
N THR A 154 -2.64 -13.65 11.07
CA THR A 154 -2.60 -14.78 10.12
C THR A 154 -1.19 -15.07 9.60
N LYS A 155 -0.25 -14.13 9.74
CA LYS A 155 1.15 -14.26 9.30
C LYS A 155 1.98 -15.03 10.33
N CYS A 156 3.17 -15.44 9.91
CA CYS A 156 4.10 -16.15 10.77
C CYS A 156 4.63 -15.30 11.93
N THR A 157 5.03 -15.97 13.02
CA THR A 157 5.78 -15.39 14.14
C THR A 157 7.28 -15.22 13.82
N SER A 158 7.63 -14.98 12.55
CA SER A 158 9.03 -14.74 12.16
C SER A 158 9.48 -13.40 12.75
N PHE A 159 10.54 -13.47 13.56
CA PHE A 159 11.16 -12.33 14.22
C PHE A 159 11.90 -11.41 13.23
N ASP A 160 12.38 -11.97 12.11
CA ASP A 160 13.20 -11.21 11.15
C ASP A 160 12.54 -11.13 9.76
N PRO A 161 11.50 -10.33 9.57
CA PRO A 161 11.06 -10.04 8.21
C PRO A 161 12.18 -9.30 7.44
N MET A 162 12.16 -9.41 6.12
CA MET A 162 13.10 -8.70 5.25
C MET A 162 12.34 -7.72 4.37
N VAL A 163 12.97 -6.59 4.02
CA VAL A 163 12.41 -5.68 3.03
C VAL A 163 12.95 -6.05 1.65
N SER A 164 12.09 -5.99 0.64
CA SER A 164 12.45 -6.29 -0.75
C SER A 164 11.79 -5.27 -1.66
N THR A 165 12.33 -5.11 -2.86
CA THR A 165 11.71 -4.31 -3.91
C THR A 165 11.27 -5.17 -5.09
N LYS A 166 10.31 -4.70 -5.88
CA LYS A 166 9.96 -5.34 -7.16
C LYS A 166 10.78 -4.72 -8.28
N GLY A 167 11.64 -5.54 -8.89
CA GLY A 167 12.40 -5.12 -10.07
C GLY A 167 11.52 -4.93 -11.33
N PRO A 168 12.06 -4.24 -12.35
CA PRO A 168 11.37 -4.00 -13.60
C PRO A 168 11.48 -5.25 -14.49
N LYS A 169 10.73 -6.30 -14.15
CA LYS A 169 10.66 -7.49 -15.00
C LYS A 169 9.81 -7.19 -16.25
N PRO A 170 10.00 -7.88 -17.38
CA PRO A 170 9.06 -7.82 -18.50
C PRO A 170 7.73 -8.48 -18.12
N PRO A 171 6.63 -8.20 -18.84
CA PRO A 171 5.36 -8.86 -18.61
C PRO A 171 5.45 -10.38 -18.67
N GLN A 172 4.96 -11.04 -17.63
CA GLN A 172 5.01 -12.51 -17.50
C GLN A 172 3.62 -13.14 -17.54
N ASN A 173 2.59 -12.40 -17.15
CA ASN A 173 1.24 -12.92 -17.05
C ASN A 173 0.40 -12.48 -18.28
N PRO A 174 -0.30 -13.39 -18.97
CA PRO A 174 -1.23 -12.99 -20.04
C PRO A 174 -2.43 -12.20 -19.52
N ALA A 175 -2.75 -12.27 -18.22
CA ALA A 175 -3.83 -11.51 -17.61
C ALA A 175 -3.39 -10.04 -17.38
N PRO A 176 -4.10 -9.04 -17.95
CA PRO A 176 -3.69 -7.64 -17.85
C PRO A 176 -3.67 -7.09 -16.43
N LEU A 177 -4.63 -7.47 -15.58
CA LEU A 177 -4.79 -6.88 -14.25
C LEU A 177 -3.65 -7.25 -13.27
N PRO A 178 -3.26 -8.52 -13.10
CA PRO A 178 -2.06 -8.88 -12.31
C PRO A 178 -0.79 -8.21 -12.82
N GLU A 179 -0.67 -8.07 -14.14
CA GLU A 179 0.49 -7.43 -14.76
C GLU A 179 0.52 -5.93 -14.44
N LEU A 180 -0.61 -5.25 -14.61
CA LEU A 180 -0.73 -3.84 -14.27
C LEU A 180 -0.42 -3.60 -12.78
N LYS A 181 -0.94 -4.45 -11.87
CA LYS A 181 -0.58 -4.42 -10.44
C LYS A 181 0.93 -4.58 -10.21
N ARG A 182 1.61 -5.39 -11.01
CA ARG A 182 3.06 -5.59 -10.92
C ARG A 182 3.81 -4.34 -11.37
N ILE A 183 3.45 -3.79 -12.54
CA ILE A 183 4.03 -2.57 -13.11
C ILE A 183 3.90 -1.41 -12.14
N TRP A 184 2.69 -1.20 -11.60
CA TRP A 184 2.34 -0.10 -10.70
C TRP A 184 3.12 -0.09 -9.37
N ASN A 185 3.71 -1.23 -9.01
CA ASN A 185 4.47 -1.42 -7.79
C ASN A 185 5.97 -1.71 -8.07
N VAL A 186 6.47 -1.43 -9.28
CA VAL A 186 7.91 -1.49 -9.58
C VAL A 186 8.64 -0.47 -8.72
N GLY A 187 9.74 -0.88 -8.08
CA GLY A 187 10.49 -0.06 -7.13
C GLY A 187 9.89 0.00 -5.72
N ARG A 188 8.59 -0.30 -5.56
CA ARG A 188 7.94 -0.23 -4.26
C ARG A 188 8.50 -1.26 -3.28
N LEU A 189 8.84 -0.78 -2.10
CA LEU A 189 9.33 -1.60 -1.00
C LEU A 189 8.18 -2.39 -0.37
N TYR A 190 8.47 -3.64 -0.05
CA TYR A 190 7.57 -4.49 0.70
C TYR A 190 8.31 -5.39 1.68
N VAL A 191 7.61 -5.70 2.76
CA VAL A 191 8.05 -6.57 3.82
C VAL A 191 7.63 -8.01 3.51
N LYS A 192 8.58 -8.94 3.62
CA LYS A 192 8.39 -10.37 3.41
C LYS A 192 8.84 -11.16 4.64
N CYS A 193 8.09 -12.19 4.96
CA CYS A 193 8.57 -13.21 5.89
C CYS A 193 9.69 -14.07 5.26
N LYS A 194 10.50 -14.69 6.12
CA LYS A 194 11.52 -15.67 5.71
C LYS A 194 10.99 -17.12 5.70
N CYS A 195 9.68 -17.36 5.76
CA CYS A 195 9.12 -18.72 5.89
C CYS A 195 9.58 -19.67 4.79
N VAL A 196 9.40 -19.28 3.52
CA VAL A 196 9.80 -20.11 2.37
C VAL A 196 11.31 -20.35 2.34
N ILE A 197 12.11 -19.32 2.63
CA ILE A 197 13.59 -19.44 2.70
C ILE A 197 14.00 -20.41 3.83
N SER A 198 13.21 -20.45 4.90
CA SER A 198 13.42 -21.35 6.04
C SER A 198 12.79 -22.74 5.85
N GLY A 199 12.35 -23.10 4.63
CA GLY A 199 11.71 -24.40 4.35
C GLY A 199 10.32 -24.58 4.96
N ARG A 200 9.67 -23.49 5.41
CA ARG A 200 8.29 -23.52 5.93
C ARG A 200 7.30 -23.12 4.84
N GLU A 201 6.04 -23.54 5.02
CA GLU A 201 4.93 -23.09 4.18
C GLU A 201 4.79 -21.56 4.19
N ASP A 202 4.38 -21.00 3.06
CA ASP A 202 4.12 -19.57 2.94
C ASP A 202 2.96 -19.17 3.87
N CYS A 203 3.21 -18.25 4.81
CA CYS A 203 2.26 -17.85 5.85
C CYS A 203 1.12 -16.95 5.36
N GLY A 204 0.74 -17.07 4.09
CA GLY A 204 -0.44 -16.41 3.55
C GLY A 204 -0.18 -15.08 2.82
N LYS A 205 -1.19 -14.69 2.06
CA LYS A 205 -1.05 -13.87 0.85
C LYS A 205 -0.84 -12.39 1.16
N GLY A 206 0.06 -11.78 0.40
CA GLY A 206 0.21 -10.34 0.30
C GLY A 206 1.45 -9.80 1.03
N PRO A 207 2.33 -9.06 0.32
CA PRO A 207 3.33 -8.24 0.98
C PRO A 207 2.67 -7.16 1.84
N ALA A 208 3.21 -6.89 3.02
CA ALA A 208 2.94 -5.60 3.68
C ALA A 208 3.83 -4.56 3.00
N TRP A 209 3.23 -3.62 2.26
CA TRP A 209 4.02 -2.54 1.64
C TRP A 209 4.66 -1.69 2.73
N PHE A 210 5.92 -1.29 2.55
CA PHE A 210 6.67 -0.60 3.60
C PHE A 210 6.04 0.75 3.97
N ASP A 211 5.54 1.50 2.99
CA ASP A 211 4.84 2.77 3.22
C ASP A 211 3.54 2.56 4.03
N HIS A 212 2.82 1.47 3.78
CA HIS A 212 1.63 1.11 4.56
C HIS A 212 1.98 0.65 5.97
N LEU A 213 3.08 -0.08 6.13
CA LEU A 213 3.60 -0.46 7.44
C LEU A 213 3.96 0.78 8.25
N LEU A 214 4.70 1.70 7.64
CA LEU A 214 5.10 2.95 8.28
C LEU A 214 3.87 3.73 8.76
N TRP A 215 2.86 3.87 7.91
CA TRP A 215 1.59 4.50 8.26
C TRP A 215 0.84 3.80 9.41
N TYR A 216 0.87 2.46 9.43
CA TYR A 216 0.27 1.67 10.51
C TYR A 216 0.98 1.88 11.85
N ILE A 217 2.32 1.86 11.86
CA ILE A 217 3.12 2.10 13.07
C ILE A 217 2.90 3.53 13.59
N PHE A 218 2.79 4.53 12.70
CA PHE A 218 2.47 5.89 13.14
C PHE A 218 1.09 6.02 13.78
N GLY A 219 0.13 5.18 13.37
CA GLY A 219 -1.18 5.13 13.99
C GLY A 219 -1.19 4.43 15.36
N ASP A 220 -0.18 3.61 15.65
CA ASP A 220 -0.07 2.81 16.88
C ASP A 220 1.41 2.51 17.19
N PRO A 221 2.15 3.46 17.79
CA PRO A 221 3.58 3.31 18.00
C PRO A 221 3.93 2.31 19.12
N ASP A 222 2.94 1.86 19.91
CA ASP A 222 3.08 0.77 20.87
C ASP A 222 3.49 -0.55 20.22
N ILE A 223 3.24 -0.71 18.92
CA ILE A 223 3.71 -1.86 18.14
C ILE A 223 5.24 -1.99 18.18
N MET A 224 5.95 -0.87 18.15
CA MET A 224 7.41 -0.83 18.17
C MET A 224 7.96 -0.57 19.57
N PHE A 225 7.22 0.19 20.38
CA PHE A 225 7.70 0.78 21.62
C PHE A 225 6.71 0.64 22.78
N PRO A 226 6.26 -0.58 23.12
CA PRO A 226 5.23 -0.77 24.14
C PRO A 226 5.68 -0.32 25.54
N ASP A 227 6.98 -0.42 25.81
CA ASP A 227 7.56 -0.10 27.12
C ASP A 227 7.91 1.39 27.27
N ALA A 228 7.73 2.21 26.22
CA ALA A 228 8.10 3.62 26.27
C ALA A 228 7.07 4.39 27.13
N PRO A 229 7.53 5.22 28.09
CA PRO A 229 6.66 5.77 29.13
C PRO A 229 5.66 6.80 28.59
N THR A 230 6.00 7.49 27.50
CA THR A 230 5.18 8.56 26.93
C THR A 230 5.04 8.41 25.41
N LEU A 231 3.97 8.96 24.84
CA LEU A 231 3.81 9.06 23.39
C LEU A 231 4.96 9.87 22.75
N LYS A 232 5.45 10.89 23.45
CA LYS A 232 6.58 11.72 23.00
C LYS A 232 7.85 10.89 22.84
N ALA A 233 8.20 10.06 23.83
CA ALA A 233 9.32 9.13 23.75
C ALA A 233 9.16 8.13 22.59
N LYS A 234 7.94 7.61 22.37
CA LYS A 234 7.64 6.71 21.24
C LYS A 234 7.85 7.37 19.88
N VAL A 235 7.34 8.59 19.70
CA VAL A 235 7.51 9.36 18.45
C VAL A 235 8.98 9.68 18.22
N ARG A 236 9.72 10.10 19.25
CA ARG A 236 11.16 10.38 19.16
C ARG A 236 11.95 9.15 18.73
N LEU A 237 11.70 8.00 19.35
CA LEU A 237 12.33 6.74 18.96
C LEU A 237 12.00 6.34 17.52
N MET A 238 10.77 6.61 17.07
CA MET A 238 10.37 6.36 15.69
C MET A 238 11.15 7.25 14.70
N LEU A 239 11.33 8.54 15.02
CA LEU A 239 12.13 9.45 14.21
C LEU A 239 13.60 9.03 14.20
N GLU A 240 14.18 8.66 15.35
CA GLU A 240 15.56 8.14 15.43
C GLU A 240 15.75 6.86 14.59
N LEU A 241 14.74 5.99 14.53
CA LEU A 241 14.76 4.84 13.62
C LEU A 241 14.79 5.28 12.16
N LEU A 242 13.95 6.23 11.76
CA LEU A 242 13.82 6.70 10.38
C LEU A 242 15.05 7.49 9.90
N GLU A 243 15.64 8.30 10.79
CA GLU A 243 16.86 9.05 10.53
C GLU A 243 18.10 8.15 10.49
N GLY A 244 18.10 7.07 11.30
CA GLY A 244 19.20 6.12 11.43
C GLY A 244 18.98 4.84 10.64
N SER A 245 18.63 3.76 11.34
CA SER A 245 18.66 2.40 10.78
C SER A 245 17.72 2.20 9.58
N TRP A 246 16.58 2.90 9.52
CA TRP A 246 15.62 2.82 8.44
C TRP A 246 15.87 3.86 7.34
N ARG A 247 16.90 4.72 7.44
CA ARG A 247 17.17 5.80 6.48
C ARG A 247 17.19 5.31 5.04
N SER A 248 17.89 4.20 4.77
CA SER A 248 17.95 3.59 3.45
C SER A 248 16.56 3.19 2.90
N LEU A 249 15.65 2.72 3.76
CA LEU A 249 14.29 2.36 3.36
C LEU A 249 13.45 3.59 3.07
N VAL A 250 13.67 4.68 3.83
CA VAL A 250 13.02 5.98 3.58
C VAL A 250 13.51 6.56 2.26
N LEU A 251 14.82 6.60 2.00
CA LEU A 251 15.39 7.07 0.72
C LEU A 251 14.88 6.26 -0.48
N ALA A 252 14.80 4.94 -0.35
CA ALA A 252 14.23 4.08 -1.39
C ALA A 252 12.73 4.34 -1.61
N SER A 253 11.98 4.64 -0.54
CA SER A 253 10.56 5.01 -0.63
C SER A 253 10.36 6.38 -1.28
N THR A 254 11.23 7.35 -0.99
CA THR A 254 11.28 8.66 -1.65
C THR A 254 11.56 8.51 -3.15
N THR A 255 12.56 7.68 -3.51
CA THR A 255 12.87 7.36 -4.91
C THR A 255 11.65 6.76 -5.62
N PHE A 256 10.97 5.80 -4.98
CA PHE A 256 9.73 5.23 -5.50
C PHE A 256 8.61 6.28 -5.64
N GLY A 257 8.51 7.25 -4.74
CA GLY A 257 7.58 8.39 -4.85
C GLY A 257 7.77 9.17 -6.15
N TYR A 258 9.00 9.48 -6.54
CA TYR A 258 9.26 10.12 -7.84
C TYR A 258 8.93 9.23 -9.04
N MET A 259 9.26 7.94 -8.97
CA MET A 259 8.87 6.98 -10.00
C MET A 259 7.36 6.95 -10.18
N ARG A 260 6.62 6.95 -9.06
CA ARG A 260 5.18 6.98 -9.02
C ARG A 260 4.60 8.19 -9.73
N GLU A 261 5.10 9.38 -9.44
CA GLU A 261 4.64 10.62 -10.07
C GLU A 261 4.84 10.59 -11.59
N ALA A 262 6.00 10.11 -12.08
CA ALA A 262 6.23 9.95 -13.51
C ALA A 262 5.25 8.97 -14.16
N MET A 263 5.02 7.80 -13.53
CA MET A 263 4.03 6.84 -13.98
C MET A 263 2.61 7.42 -14.00
N MET A 264 2.29 8.30 -13.07
CA MET A 264 1.01 8.99 -13.01
C MET A 264 0.81 10.00 -14.14
N VAL A 265 1.85 10.73 -14.54
CA VAL A 265 1.81 11.60 -15.72
C VAL A 265 1.45 10.78 -16.97
N LEU A 266 2.11 9.64 -17.17
CA LEU A 266 1.82 8.74 -18.30
C LEU A 266 0.40 8.18 -18.24
N ALA A 267 -0.02 7.69 -17.07
CA ALA A 267 -1.36 7.13 -16.89
C ALA A 267 -2.46 8.17 -17.18
N LYS A 268 -2.29 9.43 -16.73
CA LYS A 268 -3.22 10.53 -17.03
C LYS A 268 -3.34 10.78 -18.54
N LYS A 269 -2.21 10.79 -19.26
CA LYS A 269 -2.21 10.94 -20.73
C LYS A 269 -2.92 9.79 -21.42
N LEU A 270 -2.69 8.55 -20.98
CA LEU A 270 -3.36 7.37 -21.55
C LEU A 270 -4.86 7.34 -21.30
N VAL A 271 -5.29 7.81 -20.13
CA VAL A 271 -6.72 7.93 -19.82
C VAL A 271 -7.37 9.01 -20.68
N ALA A 272 -6.66 10.11 -20.95
CA ALA A 272 -7.14 11.17 -21.83
C ALA A 272 -7.18 10.75 -23.31
N ASP A 273 -6.17 10.01 -23.77
CA ASP A 273 -6.08 9.47 -25.12
C ASP A 273 -5.52 8.03 -25.13
N PRO A 274 -6.40 7.01 -25.19
CA PRO A 274 -5.99 5.61 -25.25
C PRO A 274 -5.32 5.19 -26.57
N THR A 275 -5.29 6.06 -27.60
CA THR A 275 -4.70 5.75 -28.91
C THR A 275 -3.21 6.02 -28.99
N LEU A 276 -2.63 6.66 -27.96
CA LEU A 276 -1.22 6.98 -27.87
C LEU A 276 -0.33 5.73 -27.97
N THR A 277 0.80 5.90 -28.66
CA THR A 277 1.90 4.94 -28.77
C THR A 277 2.98 5.22 -27.72
N VAL A 278 3.96 4.31 -27.59
CA VAL A 278 5.13 4.48 -26.70
C VAL A 278 5.90 5.76 -26.99
N GLU A 279 5.97 6.17 -28.24
CA GLU A 279 6.69 7.36 -28.69
C GLU A 279 5.85 8.63 -28.47
N SER A 280 4.57 8.59 -28.86
CA SER A 280 3.69 9.76 -28.81
C SER A 280 3.22 10.13 -27.40
N ILE A 281 3.13 9.17 -26.47
CA ILE A 281 2.81 9.47 -25.06
C ILE A 281 3.88 10.36 -24.41
N LEU A 282 5.14 10.25 -24.85
CA LEU A 282 6.28 10.97 -24.30
C LEU A 282 6.36 12.41 -24.82
N THR A 283 5.69 12.74 -25.93
CA THR A 283 5.70 14.07 -26.52
C THR A 283 5.20 15.13 -25.53
N GLY A 284 5.99 16.18 -25.33
CA GLY A 284 5.64 17.32 -24.44
C GLY A 284 5.83 17.07 -22.95
N ILE A 285 6.40 15.92 -22.53
CA ILE A 285 6.79 15.69 -21.14
C ILE A 285 8.22 16.19 -20.93
N VAL A 286 8.44 17.04 -19.93
CA VAL A 286 9.78 17.48 -19.52
C VAL A 286 10.53 16.29 -18.93
N GLY A 287 11.75 16.02 -19.41
CA GLY A 287 12.55 14.85 -18.97
C GLY A 287 12.12 13.52 -19.58
N ALA A 288 11.31 13.53 -20.65
CA ALA A 288 10.87 12.33 -21.37
C ALA A 288 12.02 11.46 -21.92
N ASP A 289 13.19 12.04 -22.07
CA ASP A 289 14.43 11.38 -22.47
C ASP A 289 15.03 10.48 -21.37
N SER A 290 14.62 10.68 -20.11
CA SER A 290 15.02 9.83 -18.99
C SER A 290 14.59 8.37 -19.18
N LYS A 291 15.35 7.47 -18.55
CA LYS A 291 15.09 6.03 -18.59
C LYS A 291 13.76 5.68 -17.95
N LEU A 292 13.38 6.35 -16.86
CA LEU A 292 12.12 6.15 -16.16
C LEU A 292 10.91 6.31 -17.07
N PHE A 293 10.80 7.43 -17.79
CA PHE A 293 9.64 7.68 -18.65
C PHE A 293 9.58 6.67 -19.81
N LYS A 294 10.72 6.40 -20.45
CA LYS A 294 10.83 5.42 -21.55
C LYS A 294 10.42 4.02 -21.12
N GLU A 295 10.96 3.53 -20.00
CA GLU A 295 10.64 2.18 -19.51
C GLU A 295 9.22 2.09 -18.93
N SER A 296 8.74 3.13 -18.25
CA SER A 296 7.36 3.18 -17.75
C SER A 296 6.34 3.19 -18.89
N ALA A 297 6.59 3.92 -19.98
CA ALA A 297 5.74 3.93 -21.15
C ALA A 297 5.65 2.54 -21.80
N LYS A 298 6.80 1.85 -21.96
CA LYS A 298 6.84 0.46 -22.46
C LYS A 298 6.10 -0.51 -21.55
N LEU A 299 6.25 -0.36 -20.23
CA LEU A 299 5.58 -1.20 -19.24
C LEU A 299 4.07 -0.97 -19.22
N LEU A 300 3.60 0.28 -19.29
CA LEU A 300 2.18 0.65 -19.26
C LEU A 300 1.45 0.34 -20.56
N MET A 301 2.17 0.29 -21.70
CA MET A 301 1.59 -0.03 -23.02
C MET A 301 2.23 -1.25 -23.69
N PRO A 302 2.10 -2.46 -23.11
CA PRO A 302 2.59 -3.66 -23.76
C PRO A 302 1.81 -3.89 -25.06
N ALA A 303 2.51 -3.90 -26.19
CA ALA A 303 1.96 -4.24 -27.51
C ALA A 303 1.15 -5.56 -27.51
N LYS A 304 1.44 -6.45 -26.55
CA LYS A 304 0.77 -7.74 -26.34
C LYS A 304 -0.67 -7.61 -25.81
N TYR A 305 -1.04 -6.53 -25.11
CA TYR A 305 -2.41 -6.29 -24.67
C TYR A 305 -3.28 -5.59 -25.72
N LEU A 306 -2.63 -4.90 -26.66
CA LEU A 306 -3.27 -4.24 -27.80
C LEU A 306 -3.40 -5.13 -29.03
N LYS A 307 -2.88 -6.37 -29.00
CA LYS A 307 -3.34 -7.41 -29.93
C LYS A 307 -4.80 -7.69 -29.60
N LYS A 308 -5.66 -6.82 -30.12
CA LYS A 308 -7.09 -6.99 -30.35
C LYS A 308 -7.21 -8.47 -30.68
N ARG A 309 -7.91 -9.25 -29.85
CA ARG A 309 -8.48 -10.51 -30.33
C ARG A 309 -9.06 -10.12 -31.67
N SER A 310 -8.45 -10.53 -32.78
CA SER A 310 -9.20 -10.55 -34.02
C SER A 310 -10.43 -11.31 -33.59
N ARG A 311 -11.59 -10.64 -33.64
CA ARG A 311 -12.82 -11.38 -33.77
C ARG A 311 -12.51 -12.19 -35.01
N ALA A 312 -12.12 -13.45 -34.83
CA ALA A 312 -12.25 -14.43 -35.87
C ALA A 312 -13.72 -14.26 -36.20
N ASP A 313 -13.98 -13.66 -37.37
CA ASP A 313 -15.32 -13.55 -37.88
C ASP A 313 -15.91 -14.94 -37.70
N VAL A 314 -16.91 -15.03 -36.83
CA VAL A 314 -17.79 -16.17 -36.78
C VAL A 314 -18.52 -16.08 -38.11
N VAL A 315 -17.84 -16.50 -39.17
CA VAL A 315 -18.45 -16.89 -40.41
C VAL A 315 -19.34 -18.04 -39.98
N ALA A 316 -20.62 -17.73 -39.93
CA ALA A 316 -21.70 -18.68 -39.76
C ALA A 316 -21.57 -19.73 -40.87
N SER A 317 -20.76 -20.76 -40.65
CA SER A 317 -20.82 -21.97 -41.44
C SER A 317 -21.93 -22.82 -40.86
N SER A 318 -23.14 -22.52 -41.33
CA SER A 318 -24.26 -23.44 -41.31
C SER A 318 -23.83 -24.73 -42.02
N SER A 319 -23.47 -25.75 -41.25
CA SER A 319 -23.39 -27.12 -41.74
C SER A 319 -23.99 -28.03 -40.68
N LYS A 320 -25.25 -28.38 -40.93
CA LYS A 320 -25.97 -29.49 -40.30
C LYS A 320 -25.07 -30.72 -40.21
N ARG A 321 -24.76 -31.16 -38.99
CA ARG A 321 -24.56 -32.57 -38.70
C ARG A 321 -25.49 -32.96 -37.56
N LEU A 322 -26.59 -33.58 -37.95
CA LEU A 322 -27.28 -34.59 -37.16
C LEU A 322 -26.27 -35.65 -36.73
N ARG A 323 -26.09 -35.85 -35.42
CA ARG A 323 -25.97 -37.19 -34.85
C ARG A 323 -26.19 -37.18 -33.34
N GLU A 324 -27.30 -37.82 -33.00
CA GLU A 324 -27.67 -38.59 -31.80
C GLU A 324 -26.73 -38.68 -30.59
N GLU A 325 -27.42 -38.60 -29.44
CA GLU A 325 -27.24 -39.40 -28.22
C GLU A 325 -25.97 -39.26 -27.38
N ALA A 326 -26.12 -38.57 -26.25
CA ALA A 326 -26.04 -39.23 -24.94
C ALA A 326 -26.58 -38.26 -23.87
N GLN A 327 -27.83 -38.51 -23.51
CA GLN A 327 -28.57 -37.85 -22.46
C GLN A 327 -28.19 -38.55 -21.15
N THR A 328 -27.48 -37.88 -20.24
CA THR A 328 -27.40 -38.30 -18.84
C THR A 328 -27.92 -37.16 -17.97
N SER A 329 -29.20 -37.30 -17.64
CA SER A 329 -29.93 -36.51 -16.67
C SER A 329 -29.33 -36.75 -15.28
N MET A 330 -29.05 -35.65 -14.57
CA MET A 330 -28.91 -35.67 -13.11
C MET A 330 -30.30 -35.54 -12.52
N ASP A 331 -30.92 -36.66 -12.16
CA ASP A 331 -32.04 -36.73 -11.23
C ASP A 331 -32.12 -38.13 -10.63
N ALA A 332 -31.53 -38.31 -9.45
CA ALA A 332 -31.91 -39.32 -8.46
C ALA A 332 -31.07 -39.10 -7.20
N PHE A 333 -31.69 -38.60 -6.12
CA PHE A 333 -31.86 -39.33 -4.86
C PHE A 333 -32.46 -38.39 -3.82
N VAL A 334 -33.79 -38.33 -3.82
CA VAL A 334 -34.60 -38.18 -2.60
C VAL A 334 -34.76 -39.59 -2.04
N GLN A 335 -34.25 -39.84 -0.83
CA GLN A 335 -34.81 -40.84 0.07
C GLN A 335 -34.72 -40.34 1.53
N VAL A 336 -35.90 -40.05 2.08
CA VAL A 336 -36.22 -40.19 3.51
C VAL A 336 -36.97 -41.53 3.61
N PRO A 337 -36.71 -42.35 4.64
CA PRO A 337 -37.81 -42.67 5.57
C PRO A 337 -37.41 -42.67 7.05
N SER A 338 -38.16 -41.86 7.81
CA SER A 338 -38.94 -42.17 9.02
C SER A 338 -38.49 -43.20 10.08
N GLN A 339 -38.38 -42.67 11.30
CA GLN A 339 -39.02 -43.07 12.57
C GLN A 339 -38.62 -44.35 13.33
N GLY A 340 -38.33 -44.15 14.63
CA GLY A 340 -38.27 -45.17 15.68
C GLY A 340 -37.78 -44.62 17.04
N THR A 341 -38.72 -44.14 17.87
CA THR A 341 -38.72 -43.62 19.26
C THR A 341 -38.11 -44.54 20.36
N PRO A 342 -38.19 -44.24 21.68
CA PRO A 342 -37.70 -43.12 22.52
C PRO A 342 -36.84 -43.61 23.73
N LEU A 343 -36.38 -42.72 24.61
CA LEU A 343 -36.24 -42.86 26.10
C LEU A 343 -35.57 -41.56 26.61
N SER A 344 -36.32 -40.64 27.22
CA SER A 344 -36.57 -40.50 28.66
C SER A 344 -35.36 -40.05 29.47
N GLY A 345 -35.45 -38.85 30.05
CA GLY A 345 -34.47 -38.28 30.98
C GLY A 345 -34.74 -36.81 31.26
N GLN A 346 -35.77 -36.55 32.06
CA GLN A 346 -36.16 -35.25 32.61
C GLN A 346 -35.03 -34.62 33.44
N CYS A 347 -34.97 -33.30 33.47
CA CYS A 347 -34.87 -32.55 34.73
C CYS A 347 -35.56 -31.19 34.54
N GLU A 348 -36.72 -31.04 35.19
CA GLU A 348 -37.46 -29.81 35.38
C GLU A 348 -36.74 -28.92 36.41
N MET A 349 -36.79 -27.61 36.20
CA MET A 349 -37.32 -26.65 37.18
C MET A 349 -37.78 -25.40 36.44
N ASP A 350 -39.09 -25.17 36.46
CA ASP A 350 -39.74 -23.89 36.25
C ASP A 350 -39.49 -22.96 37.45
N VAL A 351 -39.52 -21.63 37.23
CA VAL A 351 -40.51 -20.69 37.80
C VAL A 351 -40.37 -19.31 37.14
N GLU A 352 -41.46 -18.94 36.46
CA GLU A 352 -42.09 -17.63 36.21
C GLU A 352 -41.35 -16.33 36.60
N SER A 353 -41.25 -15.39 35.65
CA SER A 353 -42.26 -14.33 35.48
C SER A 353 -41.83 -13.24 34.48
N SER A 354 -42.76 -12.83 33.64
CA SER A 354 -42.83 -11.57 32.87
C SER A 354 -44.34 -11.20 32.83
N PRO A 355 -44.82 -10.08 32.23
CA PRO A 355 -44.21 -8.89 31.59
C PRO A 355 -44.96 -7.60 32.13
N PRO A 356 -45.11 -6.41 31.45
CA PRO A 356 -44.87 -6.15 30.03
C PRO A 356 -44.42 -4.77 29.50
N SER A 357 -44.12 -4.86 28.21
CA SER A 357 -44.38 -3.89 27.12
C SER A 357 -43.30 -2.86 26.79
N SER A 358 -42.67 -3.03 25.62
CA SER A 358 -42.97 -2.20 24.45
C SER A 358 -42.35 -2.79 23.19
N ALA A 359 -43.18 -2.88 22.15
CA ALA A 359 -42.84 -3.30 20.80
C ALA A 359 -42.15 -2.17 20.02
N VAL A 360 -41.40 -2.54 18.96
CA VAL A 360 -41.52 -2.06 17.56
C VAL A 360 -40.24 -2.39 16.77
N THR A 361 -40.41 -3.37 15.88
CA THR A 361 -40.04 -3.44 14.45
C THR A 361 -38.57 -3.28 13.98
N THR A 362 -38.08 -4.38 13.40
CA THR A 362 -36.95 -4.54 12.46
C THR A 362 -37.20 -3.87 11.10
N VAL A 363 -36.22 -3.16 10.53
CA VAL A 363 -35.96 -3.08 9.06
C VAL A 363 -34.49 -2.72 8.75
N VAL A 364 -33.78 -3.67 8.13
CA VAL A 364 -32.95 -3.62 6.90
C VAL A 364 -32.18 -2.33 6.52
N GLY A 365 -30.86 -2.49 6.36
CA GLY A 365 -30.11 -2.03 5.17
C GLY A 365 -29.82 -0.53 5.03
N GLN A 366 -28.71 -0.07 5.60
CA GLN A 366 -28.21 1.30 5.37
C GLN A 366 -27.14 1.31 4.27
N ARG A 367 -27.55 1.66 3.04
CA ARG A 367 -26.65 2.21 2.03
C ARG A 367 -26.30 3.64 2.45
N VAL A 368 -25.02 3.94 2.60
CA VAL A 368 -24.55 5.31 2.78
C VAL A 368 -24.63 6.01 1.41
N GLY A 369 -25.66 6.84 1.23
CA GLY A 369 -25.79 7.71 0.06
C GLY A 369 -24.74 8.81 0.10
N GLY A 370 -24.11 9.06 -1.06
CA GLY A 370 -23.30 10.26 -1.26
C GLY A 370 -24.17 11.54 -1.23
N PRO A 371 -23.56 12.70 -0.99
CA PRO A 371 -24.29 13.96 -0.86
C PRO A 371 -24.95 14.37 -2.20
N PRO A 372 -26.17 14.95 -2.17
CA PRO A 372 -26.86 15.40 -3.36
C PRO A 372 -26.36 16.77 -3.85
N GLY A 373 -26.11 16.85 -5.15
CA GLY A 373 -26.37 18.00 -6.03
C GLY A 373 -25.90 19.39 -5.62
N LEU A 374 -24.81 19.86 -6.24
CA LEU A 374 -24.62 21.28 -6.54
C LEU A 374 -24.83 21.51 -8.04
N ARG A 375 -25.75 22.44 -8.32
CA ARG A 375 -26.24 22.81 -9.64
C ARG A 375 -25.14 23.36 -10.53
N ARG A 376 -25.29 23.03 -11.82
CA ARG A 376 -24.58 23.53 -12.98
C ARG A 376 -24.72 25.07 -13.08
N GLY A 377 -23.61 25.78 -12.86
CA GLY A 377 -23.43 27.17 -13.29
C GLY A 377 -22.40 27.18 -14.42
N THR A 378 -22.85 27.53 -15.61
CA THR A 378 -22.02 27.78 -16.80
C THR A 378 -21.35 29.14 -16.65
N GLU A 379 -20.03 29.18 -16.57
CA GLU A 379 -19.24 30.34 -16.98
C GLU A 379 -17.78 29.89 -17.23
N GLY A 380 -17.28 30.25 -18.40
CA GLY A 380 -15.97 29.85 -18.88
C GLY A 380 -14.84 30.66 -18.22
N SER A 381 -13.73 30.01 -17.96
CA SER A 381 -12.42 30.66 -17.97
C SER A 381 -11.33 29.61 -18.16
N ASP A 382 -10.52 29.83 -19.19
CA ASP A 382 -9.24 29.18 -19.44
C ASP A 382 -8.36 29.26 -18.19
N SER A 383 -7.88 28.11 -17.71
CA SER A 383 -6.80 28.07 -16.71
C SER A 383 -5.79 26.98 -17.05
N THR A 384 -4.75 27.42 -17.77
CA THR A 384 -3.51 26.72 -18.05
C THR A 384 -2.72 26.54 -16.74
N TRP A 385 -2.68 25.33 -16.20
CA TRP A 385 -1.84 25.02 -15.04
C TRP A 385 -0.38 24.82 -15.49
N ARG A 386 0.48 25.82 -15.23
CA ARG A 386 1.94 25.63 -15.18
C ARG A 386 2.35 25.22 -13.77
N ILE A 387 2.94 24.04 -13.66
CA ILE A 387 3.63 23.58 -12.46
C ILE A 387 4.94 24.38 -12.37
N ARG A 388 5.14 25.08 -11.25
CA ARG A 388 6.43 25.65 -10.83
C ARG A 388 7.20 24.62 -10.01
#